data_AF-A0A1F8QIF5-F1
#
_entry.id   AF-A0A1F8QIF5-F1
#
_cell.length_a   1.000
_cell.length_b   1.000
_cell.length_c   1.000
_cell.angle_alpha   90.00
_cell.angle_beta   90.00
_cell.angle_gamma   90.00
#
_symmetry.space_group_name_H-M   'P 1'
#
loop_
_entity.id
_entity.type
_entity.pdbx_description
1 polymer ?
#
loop_
_entity_poly.entity_id
_entity_poly.type
_entity_poly.pdbx_seq_one_letter_code
_entity_poly.pdbx_strand_id
1 'polypeptide(L)'
;MRLLACKWAREALAVAGNPDPRSVAAVDCAERFARGEATTEELGTARDAARGAARHAARAAAWAAARDAARHAAWAAAWAAARDAAWAAARAAARDAARDAQIADCKSVIEKLSC
;
A
#
# COMPACT_ATOMS: atom_id res chain seq x y z
N MET A 1 35.15 -12.75 19.22
CA MET A 1 33.74 -12.29 19.14
C MET A 1 33.36 -11.64 17.80
N ARG A 2 34.15 -10.74 17.20
CA ARG A 2 33.79 -10.03 15.93
C ARG A 2 33.53 -10.95 14.72
N LEU A 3 34.33 -12.01 14.55
CA LEU A 3 34.16 -12.98 13.45
C LEU A 3 32.90 -13.84 13.59
N LEU A 4 32.46 -14.13 14.82
CA LEU A 4 31.19 -14.79 15.05
C LEU A 4 30.04 -13.91 14.54
N ALA A 5 29.97 -12.65 14.94
CA ALA A 5 28.92 -11.73 14.44
C ALA A 5 28.87 -11.65 12.90
N CYS A 6 30.01 -11.68 12.22
CA CYS A 6 30.06 -11.70 10.75
C CYS A 6 29.48 -13.00 10.16
N LYS A 7 29.74 -14.15 10.80
CA LYS A 7 29.13 -15.44 10.42
C LYS A 7 27.61 -15.41 10.53
N TRP A 8 27.08 -14.93 11.65
CA TRP A 8 25.63 -14.82 11.87
C TRP A 8 24.99 -13.84 10.86
N ALA A 9 25.67 -12.73 10.55
CA ALA A 9 25.19 -11.79 9.53
C ALA A 9 25.14 -12.42 8.13
N ARG A 10 26.12 -13.27 7.79
CA ARG A 10 26.16 -13.98 6.50
C ARG A 10 25.06 -15.04 6.40
N GLU A 11 24.78 -15.78 7.48
CA GLU A 11 23.65 -16.71 7.54
C GLU A 11 22.31 -15.97 7.35
N ALA A 12 22.13 -14.82 8.00
CA ALA A 12 20.93 -14.00 7.80
C ALA A 12 20.75 -13.53 6.35
N LEU A 13 21.84 -13.14 5.67
CA LEU A 13 21.81 -12.76 4.25
C LEU A 13 21.51 -13.97 3.33
N ALA A 14 21.99 -15.17 3.68
CA ALA A 14 21.69 -16.38 2.93
C ALA A 14 20.21 -16.76 3.00
N VAL A 15 19.58 -16.59 4.18
CA VAL A 15 18.13 -16.83 4.36
C VAL A 15 17.29 -15.82 3.56
N ALA A 16 17.78 -14.60 3.35
CA ALA A 16 17.06 -13.58 2.59
C ALA A 16 16.90 -13.91 1.09
N GLY A 17 17.62 -14.91 0.55
CA GLY A 17 17.51 -15.42 -0.82
C GLY A 17 18.07 -14.50 -1.92
N ASN A 18 17.80 -13.20 -1.84
CA ASN A 18 18.38 -12.17 -2.73
C ASN A 18 18.89 -10.97 -1.90
N PRO A 19 19.98 -11.15 -1.15
CA PRO A 19 20.54 -10.08 -0.32
C PRO A 19 21.04 -8.92 -1.17
N ASP A 20 20.82 -7.68 -0.71
CA ASP A 20 21.35 -6.48 -1.37
C ASP A 20 22.90 -6.58 -1.44
N PRO A 21 23.51 -6.42 -2.62
CA PRO A 21 24.97 -6.50 -2.80
C PRO A 21 25.76 -5.60 -1.84
N ARG A 22 25.17 -4.49 -1.40
CA ARG A 22 25.79 -3.55 -0.46
C ARG A 22 25.81 -4.09 0.97
N SER A 23 24.79 -4.85 1.37
CA SER A 23 24.77 -5.54 2.66
C SER A 23 25.81 -6.65 2.72
N VAL A 24 26.01 -7.36 1.60
CA VAL A 24 27.09 -8.36 1.47
C VAL A 24 28.46 -7.69 1.58
N ALA A 25 28.70 -6.64 0.80
CA ALA A 25 29.97 -5.89 0.82
C ALA A 25 30.31 -5.31 2.20
N ALA A 26 29.30 -4.88 2.97
CA ALA A 26 29.50 -4.39 4.34
C ALA A 26 29.92 -5.50 5.32
N VAL A 27 29.34 -6.69 5.21
CA VAL A 27 29.74 -7.86 6.03
C VAL A 27 31.15 -8.32 5.66
N ASP A 28 31.50 -8.32 4.37
CA ASP A 28 32.84 -8.70 3.90
C ASP A 28 33.92 -7.72 4.37
N CYS A 29 33.63 -6.41 4.33
CA CYS A 29 34.51 -5.39 4.88
C CYS A 29 34.68 -5.55 6.41
N ALA A 30 33.60 -5.84 7.13
CA ALA A 30 33.65 -6.10 8.57
C ALA A 30 34.48 -7.35 8.92
N GLU A 31 34.41 -8.40 8.10
CA GLU A 31 35.22 -9.60 8.28
C GLU A 31 36.70 -9.33 8.02
N ARG A 32 37.03 -8.62 6.93
CA ARG A 32 38.41 -8.21 6.63
C ARG A 32 38.99 -7.33 7.73
N PHE A 33 38.21 -6.38 8.24
CA PHE A 33 38.62 -5.57 9.39
C PHE A 33 38.86 -6.40 10.65
N ALA A 34 38.01 -7.41 10.91
CA ALA A 34 38.20 -8.33 12.03
C ALA A 34 39.44 -9.23 11.88
N ARG A 35 39.93 -9.44 10.66
CA ARG A 35 41.19 -10.14 10.34
C ARG A 35 42.41 -9.21 10.29
N GLY A 36 42.21 -7.89 10.37
CA GLY A 36 43.29 -6.88 10.27
C GLY A 36 43.68 -6.52 8.82
N GLU A 37 42.88 -6.93 7.83
CA GLU A 37 43.13 -6.77 6.40
C GLU A 37 42.43 -5.53 5.79
N ALA A 38 41.77 -4.73 6.62
CA ALA A 38 41.07 -3.51 6.23
C ALA A 38 41.30 -2.40 7.26
N THR A 39 41.34 -1.16 6.79
CA THR A 39 41.51 0.02 7.64
C THR A 39 40.20 0.48 8.26
N THR A 40 40.28 1.28 9.33
CA THR A 40 39.09 1.88 9.97
C THR A 40 38.30 2.77 9.02
N GLU A 41 38.98 3.42 8.08
CA GLU A 41 38.37 4.29 7.07
C GLU A 41 37.54 3.48 6.07
N GLU A 42 38.09 2.39 5.54
CA GLU A 42 37.36 1.45 4.67
C GLU A 42 36.11 0.88 5.35
N LEU A 43 36.22 0.51 6.63
CA LEU A 43 35.08 0.06 7.43
C LEU A 43 34.01 1.15 7.59
N GLY A 44 34.44 2.40 7.80
CA GLY A 44 33.55 3.57 7.88
C GLY A 44 32.77 3.77 6.58
N THR A 45 33.46 3.78 5.45
CA THR A 45 32.84 3.92 4.12
C THR A 45 31.83 2.81 3.84
N ALA A 46 32.18 1.55 4.14
CA ALA A 46 31.27 0.41 3.98
C ALA A 46 30.02 0.54 4.86
N ARG A 47 30.19 1.00 6.10
CA ARG A 47 29.08 1.22 7.04
C ARG A 47 28.14 2.33 6.57
N ASP A 48 28.68 3.44 6.07
CA ASP A 48 27.88 4.55 5.57
C ASP A 48 27.14 4.19 4.29
N ALA A 49 27.78 3.43 3.38
CA ALA A 49 27.13 2.89 2.20
C ALA A 49 25.95 1.96 2.57
N ALA A 50 26.16 1.04 3.52
CA ALA A 50 25.11 0.16 4.02
C ALA A 50 23.95 0.93 4.66
N ARG A 51 24.25 1.95 5.47
CA ARG A 51 23.23 2.81 6.09
C ARG A 51 22.48 3.63 5.04
N GLY A 52 23.16 4.13 4.02
CA GLY A 52 22.56 4.78 2.86
C GLY A 52 21.55 3.85 2.17
N ALA A 53 21.99 2.64 1.82
CA ALA A 53 21.13 1.63 1.18
C ALA A 53 19.90 1.30 2.00
N ALA A 54 20.06 1.05 3.31
CA ALA A 54 18.95 0.76 4.22
C ALA A 54 17.91 1.91 4.26
N ARG A 55 18.38 3.16 4.29
CA ARG A 55 17.49 4.34 4.24
C ARG A 55 16.77 4.45 2.90
N HIS A 56 17.45 4.18 1.79
CA HIS A 56 16.83 4.18 0.47
C HIS A 56 15.76 3.09 0.36
N ALA A 57 16.04 1.86 0.82
CA ALA A 57 15.08 0.76 0.84
C ALA A 57 13.86 1.07 1.71
N ALA A 58 14.08 1.58 2.93
CA ALA A 58 12.99 1.97 3.83
C ALA A 58 12.10 3.06 3.22
N ARG A 59 12.71 4.07 2.58
CA ARG A 59 11.98 5.13 1.89
C ARG A 59 11.20 4.57 0.70
N ALA A 60 11.79 3.69 -0.11
CA ALA A 60 11.11 3.06 -1.23
C ALA A 60 9.90 2.23 -0.77
N ALA A 61 10.05 1.44 0.29
CA ALA A 61 8.95 0.67 0.89
C ALA A 61 7.83 1.58 1.41
N ALA A 62 8.18 2.67 2.11
CA ALA A 62 7.21 3.64 2.60
C ALA A 62 6.43 4.31 1.44
N TRP A 63 7.12 4.69 0.36
CA TRP A 63 6.46 5.24 -0.83
C TRP A 63 5.56 4.23 -1.54
N ALA A 64 5.99 2.96 -1.64
CA ALA A 64 5.17 1.90 -2.21
C ALA A 64 3.89 1.70 -1.40
N ALA A 65 4.02 1.57 -0.08
CA ALA A 65 2.88 1.42 0.84
C ALA A 65 1.92 2.61 0.77
N ALA A 66 2.45 3.85 0.75
CA ALA A 66 1.63 5.05 0.65
C ALA A 66 0.85 5.12 -0.67
N ARG A 67 1.49 4.76 -1.80
CA ARG A 67 0.81 4.70 -3.11
C ARG A 67 -0.26 3.63 -3.14
N ASP A 68 0.01 2.49 -2.54
CA ASP A 68 -0.94 1.39 -2.49
C ASP A 68 -2.18 1.75 -1.68
N ALA A 69 -1.98 2.29 -0.47
CA ALA A 69 -3.06 2.82 0.36
C ALA A 69 -3.88 3.90 -0.35
N ALA A 70 -3.22 4.83 -1.06
CA ALA A 70 -3.91 5.87 -1.83
C ALA A 70 -4.78 5.29 -2.96
N ARG A 71 -4.29 4.27 -3.69
CA ARG A 71 -5.07 3.59 -4.73
C ARG A 71 -6.27 2.85 -4.15
N HIS A 72 -6.08 2.13 -3.05
CA HIS A 72 -7.16 1.44 -2.36
C HIS A 72 -8.25 2.42 -1.88
N ALA A 73 -7.84 3.54 -1.27
CA ALA A 73 -8.78 4.58 -0.84
C ALA A 73 -9.56 5.19 -2.02
N ALA A 74 -8.87 5.51 -3.12
CA ALA A 74 -9.52 6.05 -4.32
C ALA A 74 -10.53 5.07 -4.93
N TRP A 75 -10.18 3.79 -5.00
CA TRP A 75 -11.08 2.75 -5.52
C TRP A 75 -12.30 2.57 -4.61
N ALA A 76 -12.11 2.51 -3.29
CA ALA A 76 -13.20 2.42 -2.34
C ALA A 76 -14.15 3.62 -2.42
N ALA A 77 -13.60 4.83 -2.53
CA ALA A 77 -14.39 6.06 -2.69
C ALA A 77 -15.20 6.06 -3.99
N ALA A 78 -14.59 5.64 -5.11
CA ALA A 78 -15.28 5.52 -6.38
C ALA A 78 -16.44 4.51 -6.34
N TRP A 79 -16.23 3.36 -5.70
CA TRP A 79 -17.28 2.36 -5.51
C TRP A 79 -18.42 2.83 -4.62
N ALA A 80 -18.10 3.52 -3.52
CA ALA A 80 -19.12 4.10 -2.65
C ALA A 80 -19.97 5.12 -3.41
N ALA A 81 -19.33 6.06 -4.12
CA ALA A 81 -20.02 7.07 -4.92
C ALA A 81 -20.91 6.45 -6.00
N ALA A 82 -20.42 5.43 -6.71
CA ALA A 82 -21.20 4.73 -7.74
C ALA A 82 -22.43 4.03 -7.15
N ARG A 83 -22.27 3.38 -5.99
CA ARG A 83 -23.39 2.73 -5.28
C ARG A 83 -24.40 3.76 -4.81
N ASP A 84 -23.97 4.84 -4.19
CA ASP A 84 -24.85 5.89 -3.69
C ASP A 84 -25.66 6.54 -4.82
N ALA A 85 -25.01 6.81 -5.96
CA ALA A 85 -25.68 7.31 -7.16
C ALA A 85 -26.73 6.32 -7.69
N ALA A 86 -26.38 5.03 -7.78
CA ALA A 86 -27.33 4.00 -8.22
C ALA A 86 -28.54 3.88 -7.27
N TRP A 87 -28.31 3.92 -5.96
CA TRP A 87 -29.37 3.90 -4.96
C TRP A 87 -30.25 5.15 -5.00
N ALA A 88 -29.66 6.32 -5.21
CA ALA A 88 -30.41 7.57 -5.37
C ALA A 88 -31.30 7.53 -6.61
N ALA A 89 -30.76 7.08 -7.75
CA ALA A 89 -31.51 6.93 -9.00
C ALA A 89 -32.66 5.93 -8.85
N ALA A 90 -32.42 4.75 -8.24
CA ALA A 90 -33.46 3.76 -7.99
C ALA A 90 -34.59 4.30 -7.10
N ARG A 91 -34.25 5.05 -6.05
CA ARG A 91 -35.26 5.68 -5.17
C ARG A 91 -36.04 6.79 -5.86
N ALA A 92 -35.39 7.57 -6.72
CA ALA A 92 -36.09 8.59 -7.52
C ALA A 92 -37.11 7.94 -8.45
N ALA A 93 -36.68 6.95 -9.24
CA ALA A 93 -37.55 6.20 -10.14
C ALA A 93 -38.73 5.54 -9.41
N ALA A 94 -38.49 4.95 -8.23
CA ALA A 94 -39.56 4.36 -7.43
C ALA A 94 -40.59 5.38 -6.93
N ARG A 95 -40.15 6.60 -6.56
CA ARG A 95 -41.04 7.68 -6.13
C ARG A 95 -41.85 8.24 -7.29
N ASP A 96 -41.23 8.41 -8.45
CA ASP A 96 -41.90 8.88 -9.66
C ASP A 96 -43.00 7.89 -10.07
N ALA A 97 -42.68 6.58 -10.12
CA ALA A 97 -43.66 5.54 -10.39
C ALA A 97 -44.81 5.50 -9.37
N ALA A 98 -44.52 5.67 -8.07
CA ALA A 98 -45.55 5.73 -7.05
C ALA A 98 -46.45 6.97 -7.19
N ARG A 99 -45.88 8.11 -7.59
CA ARG A 99 -46.64 9.34 -7.82
C ARG A 99 -47.54 9.22 -9.05
N ASP A 100 -47.04 8.63 -10.13
CA ASP A 100 -47.81 8.36 -11.35
C ASP A 100 -49.01 7.43 -11.06
N ALA A 101 -48.78 6.36 -10.27
CA ALA A 101 -49.85 5.48 -9.83
C ALA A 101 -50.91 6.22 -8.98
N GLN A 102 -50.47 7.06 -8.04
CA GLN A 102 -51.40 7.85 -7.21
C GLN A 102 -52.23 8.83 -8.05
N ILE A 103 -51.62 9.48 -9.05
CA ILE A 103 -52.32 10.38 -9.96
C ILE A 103 -53.36 9.62 -10.78
N ALA A 104 -53.02 8.43 -11.28
CA ALA A 104 -53.95 7.57 -12.01
C ALA A 104 -55.14 7.15 -11.14
N ASP A 105 -54.89 6.74 -9.89
CA ASP A 105 -55.94 6.38 -8.93
C ASP A 105 -56.88 7.57 -8.66
N CYS A 106 -56.33 8.76 -8.36
CA CYS A 106 -57.12 9.96 -8.14
C CYS A 106 -58.00 10.32 -9.35
N LYS A 107 -57.47 10.23 -10.56
CA LYS A 107 -58.25 10.47 -11.80
C LYS A 107 -59.41 9.48 -11.91
N SER A 108 -59.16 8.20 -11.66
CA SER A 108 -60.20 7.17 -11.72
C SER A 108 -61.33 7.40 -10.71
N VAL A 109 -61.02 7.93 -9.52
CA VAL A 109 -62.02 8.25 -8.49
C VAL A 109 -62.87 9.44 -8.93
N ILE A 110 -62.26 10.48 -9.50
CA ILE A 110 -62.98 11.67 -9.97
C ILE A 110 -63.92 11.31 -11.13
N GLU A 111 -63.48 10.49 -12.08
CA GLU A 111 -64.32 10.01 -13.18
C GLU A 111 -65.53 9.24 -12.67
N LYS A 112 -65.36 8.37 -11.68
CA LYS A 112 -66.46 7.62 -11.06
C LYS A 112 -67.47 8.50 -10.32
N LEU A 113 -67.02 9.59 -9.70
CA LEU A 113 -67.88 10.53 -8.96
C LEU A 113 -68.64 11.51 -9.86
N SER A 114 -68.21 11.65 -11.13
CA SER A 114 -68.82 12.55 -12.11
C SER A 114 -69.88 11.87 -13.00
N CYS A 115 -70.16 10.59 -12.76
CA CYS A 115 -71.14 9.75 -13.43
C CYS A 115 -72.30 9.42 -12.48
#